data_AF-A0A7C2G0N8-F1
#
_entry.id   AF-A0A7C2G0N8-F1
#
_cell.length_a   1.000
_cell.length_b   1.000
_cell.length_c   1.000
_cell.angle_alpha   90.00
_cell.angle_beta   90.00
_cell.angle_gamma   90.00
#
_symmetry.space_group_name_H-M   'P 1'
#
loop_
_entity.id
_entity.type
_entity.pdbx_description
1 polymer ?
#
loop_
_entity_poly.entity_id
_entity_poly.type
_entity_poly.pdbx_seq_one_letter_code
_entity_poly.pdbx_strand_id
1 'polypeptide(L)' 'GLFFGNPAQLLYQAVAAATTFIYAAAMTWVILKVLDLVVGIRVEEQEEEVGLDVSQHGELAYRP' A
#
# COMPACT_ATOMS: atom_id res chain seq x y z
N GLY A 1 -16.21 20.68 19.25
CA GLY A 1 -14.81 20.22 19.13
C GLY A 1 -13.99 20.70 20.29
N LEU A 2 -12.73 20.29 20.40
CA LEU A 2 -11.87 20.58 21.57
C LEU A 2 -11.93 22.04 22.02
N PHE A 3 -11.84 22.98 21.08
CA PHE A 3 -11.87 24.42 21.34
C PHE A 3 -13.27 25.05 21.43
N PHE A 4 -14.32 24.26 21.16
CA PHE A 4 -15.71 24.71 21.08
C PHE A 4 -16.59 23.96 22.09
N GLY A 5 -16.10 23.74 23.31
CA GLY A 5 -16.87 23.17 24.41
C GLY A 5 -17.14 21.66 24.37
N ASN A 6 -16.52 20.92 23.43
CA ASN A 6 -16.64 19.45 23.39
C ASN A 6 -15.26 18.78 23.20
N PRO A 7 -14.47 18.62 24.28
CA PRO A 7 -13.17 17.94 24.25
C PRO A 7 -13.25 16.45 23.94
N ALA A 8 -14.34 15.77 24.31
CA ALA A 8 -14.53 14.34 24.03
C ALA A 8 -14.52 14.03 22.52
N GLN A 9 -14.93 14.98 21.69
CA GLN A 9 -14.86 14.85 20.23
C GLN A 9 -13.45 14.53 19.71
N LEU A 10 -12.39 15.06 20.34
CA LEU A 10 -11.02 14.76 19.91
C LEU A 10 -10.64 13.29 20.15
N LEU A 11 -11.10 12.71 21.26
CA LEU A 11 -10.89 11.29 21.54
C LEU A 11 -11.62 10.40 20.53
N TYR A 12 -12.87 10.72 20.21
CA TYR A 12 -13.63 9.96 19.20
C TYR A 12 -12.94 9.99 17.84
N GLN A 13 -12.42 11.14 17.42
CA GLN A 13 -11.69 11.27 16.16
C GLN A 13 -10.35 10.53 16.18
N ALA A 14 -9.63 10.55 17.31
CA ALA A 14 -8.39 9.81 17.47
C ALA A 14 -8.62 8.29 17.34
N VAL A 15 -9.67 7.77 17.98
CA VAL A 15 -10.05 6.34 17.87
C VAL A 15 -10.47 6.00 16.44
N ALA A 16 -11.26 6.86 15.79
CA ALA A 16 -11.65 6.65 14.40
C ALA A 16 -10.43 6.59 13.47
N ALA A 17 -9.51 7.55 13.57
CA ALA A 17 -8.28 7.59 12.78
C ALA A 17 -7.36 6.39 13.04
N ALA A 18 -7.19 6.01 14.31
CA ALA A 18 -6.39 4.83 14.66
C ALA A 18 -7.01 3.54 14.10
N THR A 19 -8.33 3.41 14.18
CA THR A 19 -9.06 2.23 13.69
C THR A 19 -8.95 2.12 12.18
N THR A 20 -9.14 3.22 11.44
CA THR A 20 -9.01 3.20 9.97
C THR A 20 -7.58 2.89 9.54
N PHE A 21 -6.58 3.45 10.22
CA PHE A 21 -5.18 3.16 9.95
C PHE A 21 -4.85 1.68 10.17
N ILE A 22 -5.23 1.12 11.32
CA ILE A 22 -5.00 -0.29 11.65
C ILE A 22 -5.71 -1.19 10.64
N TYR A 23 -6.98 -0.90 10.33
CA TYR A 23 -7.74 -1.69 9.36
C TYR A 23 -7.10 -1.64 7.98
N ALA A 24 -6.77 -0.45 7.47
CA ALA A 24 -6.16 -0.30 6.15
C ALA A 24 -4.82 -1.03 6.06
N ALA A 25 -3.95 -0.87 7.07
CA ALA A 25 -2.66 -1.56 7.12
C ALA A 25 -2.81 -3.08 7.20
N ALA A 26 -3.65 -3.58 8.12
CA ALA A 26 -3.86 -5.01 8.34
C ALA A 26 -4.49 -5.67 7.11
N MET A 27 -5.56 -5.09 6.56
CA MET A 27 -6.24 -5.66 5.39
C MET A 27 -5.36 -5.62 4.15
N THR A 28 -4.63 -4.52 3.93
CA THR A 28 -3.67 -4.44 2.81
C THR A 28 -2.58 -5.49 2.96
N TRP A 29 -2.02 -5.65 4.16
CA TRP A 29 -1.02 -6.69 4.43
C TRP A 29 -1.56 -8.10 4.16
N VAL A 30 -2.78 -8.42 4.62
CA VAL A 30 -3.43 -9.71 4.35
C VAL A 30 -3.61 -9.93 2.86
N ILE A 31 -4.15 -8.95 2.13
CA ILE A 31 -4.36 -9.05 0.67
C ILE A 31 -3.03 -9.27 -0.06
N LEU A 32 -2.02 -8.46 0.24
CA LEU A 32 -0.70 -8.58 -0.39
C LEU A 32 -0.08 -9.94 -0.08
N LYS A 33 -0.18 -10.43 1.16
CA LYS A 33 0.35 -11.76 1.53
C LYS A 33 -0.38 -12.90 0.83
N VAL A 34 -1.70 -12.82 0.70
CA VAL A 34 -2.46 -13.83 -0.04
C VAL A 34 -2.08 -13.82 -1.52
N LEU A 35 -1.98 -12.64 -2.15
CA LEU A 35 -1.57 -12.55 -3.55
C LEU A 35 -0.14 -13.05 -3.76
N ASP A 36 0.78 -12.68 -2.87
CA ASP A 36 2.18 -13.14 -2.89
C ASP A 36 2.29 -14.67 -2.83
N LEU A 37 1.42 -15.33 -2.06
CA LEU A 37 1.38 -16.80 -1.97
C LEU A 37 0.72 -17.49 -3.17
N VAL A 38 -0.26 -16.86 -3.82
CA VAL A 38 -1.06 -17.50 -4.89
C VAL A 38 -0.48 -17.25 -6.27
N VAL A 39 -0.05 -16.02 -6.55
CA VAL A 39 0.46 -15.60 -7.87
C VAL A 39 1.90 -15.11 -7.84
N GLY A 40 2.39 -14.62 -6.69
CA GLY A 40 3.65 -13.88 -6.61
C GLY A 40 3.47 -12.47 -7.15
N ILE A 41 3.68 -11.44 -6.31
CA ILE A 41 3.42 -10.04 -6.68
C ILE A 41 4.66 -9.28 -7.17
N ARG A 42 5.85 -9.86 -7.00
CA ARG A 42 7.13 -9.26 -7.39
C ARG A 42 7.76 -10.10 -8.50
N VAL A 43 8.35 -9.43 -9.49
CA VAL A 43 9.13 -10.05 -10.56
C VAL A 43 10.44 -10.64 -10.02
N GLU A 44 11.09 -11.48 -10.83
CA GLU A 44 12.42 -12.01 -10.50
C GLU A 44 13.46 -10.88 -10.44
N GLU A 45 14.50 -11.05 -9.62
CA GLU A 45 15.53 -10.01 -9.39
C GLU A 45 16.23 -9.59 -10.69
N GLN A 46 16.48 -10.54 -11.61
CA GLN A 46 17.09 -10.21 -12.91
C GLN A 46 16.15 -9.36 -13.79
N GLU A 47 14.84 -9.61 -13.73
CA GLU A 47 13.85 -8.82 -14.48
C GLU A 47 13.69 -7.41 -13.90
N GLU A 48 13.86 -7.26 -12.59
CA GLU A 48 13.87 -5.97 -11.90
C GLU A 48 15.13 -5.16 -12.26
N GLU A 49 16.30 -5.81 -12.37
CA GLU A 49 17.55 -5.19 -12.79
C GLU A 49 17.52 -4.70 -14.25
N VAL A 50 16.96 -5.50 -15.16
CA VAL A 50 16.83 -5.15 -16.58
C VAL A 50 15.78 -4.05 -16.81
N GLY A 51 14.79 -3.96 -15.91
CA GLY A 51 13.72 -2.97 -15.94
C GLY A 51 12.42 -3.53 -16.50
N LEU A 52 11.30 -3.18 -15.85
CA LEU A 52 9.95 -3.68 -16.13
C LEU A 52 9.46 -3.37 -17.55
N ASP A 53 9.90 -2.26 -18.14
CA ASP A 53 9.53 -1.91 -19.52
C ASP A 53 10.11 -2.95 -20.50
N VAL A 54 11.34 -3.40 -20.27
CA VAL A 54 12.01 -4.38 -21.12
C VAL A 54 11.54 -5.79 -20.78
N SER A 55 11.49 -6.16 -19.50
CA SER A 55 11.17 -7.53 -19.07
C SER A 55 9.70 -7.88 -19.24
N GLN A 56 8.78 -6.96 -18.92
CA GLN A 56 7.33 -7.23 -18.93
C GLN A 56 6.63 -6.69 -20.18
N HIS A 57 7.15 -5.63 -20.80
CA HIS A 57 6.49 -4.98 -21.94
C HIS A 57 7.30 -5.08 -23.25
N GLY A 58 8.57 -5.49 -23.22
CA GLY A 58 9.43 -5.61 -24.40
C GLY A 58 9.81 -4.28 -25.04
N GLU A 59 9.69 -3.18 -24.29
CA GLU A 59 9.86 -1.81 -24.78
C GLU A 59 10.99 -1.08 -24.04
N LEU A 60 11.57 -0.08 -24.69
CA LEU A 60 12.48 0.86 -24.06
C LEU A 60 11.74 2.19 -23.93
N ALA A 61 11.50 2.66 -22.70
CA ALA A 61 10.80 3.94 -22.48
C ALA A 61 11.49 5.13 -23.16
N TYR A 62 12.82 5.05 -23.31
CA TYR A 62 13.62 6.06 -24.01
C TYR A 62 14.61 5.39 -24.96
N ARG A 63 14.56 5.79 -26.23
CA ARG A 63 15.60 5.49 -27.24
C ARG A 63 16.46 6.74 -27.44
N PRO A 64 17.80 6.61 -27.46
CA PRO A 64 18.70 7.71 -27.79
C PRO A 64 18.57 8.15 -29.26
#